data_AF-A0A6F9C160-F1
#
_entry.id   AF-A0A6F9C160-F1
#
_cell.length_a   1.000
_cell.length_b   1.000
_cell.length_c   1.000
_cell.angle_alpha   90.00
_cell.angle_beta   90.00
_cell.angle_gamma   90.00
#
_symmetry.space_group_name_H-M   'P 1'
#
loop_
_entity.id
_entity.type
_entity.pdbx_description
1 polymer ?
#
loop_
_entity_poly.entity_id
_entity_poly.type
_entity_poly.pdbx_seq_one_letter_code
_entity_poly.pdbx_strand_id
1 'polypeptide(L)'
;MLTAYPQTKTYFSHWADLSPGSAPVKKHGSTIMGAIGNAVGMIDDLVGGLSALSDLHAFKLRVDPGNFKILSHNILVTLAVHFPADFTPEVHIAVDKFLAALMLTAYPQNKTYFSHWADLSPGSAPVKKHHHRCNW
;
A
#
# COMPACT_ATOMS: atom_id res chain seq x y z
N MET A 1 7.91 9.89 1.50
CA MET A 1 7.23 9.81 0.18
C MET A 1 7.50 11.06 -0.66
N LEU A 2 6.95 12.23 -0.32
CA LEU A 2 7.00 13.43 -1.17
C LEU A 2 8.42 13.92 -1.53
N THR A 3 9.39 13.70 -0.64
CA THR A 3 10.81 14.01 -0.89
C THR A 3 11.49 12.97 -1.80
N ALA A 4 11.32 11.68 -1.49
CA ALA A 4 12.00 10.58 -2.18
C ALA A 4 11.36 10.20 -3.53
N TYR A 5 10.08 10.53 -3.73
CA TYR A 5 9.31 10.21 -4.93
C TYR A 5 8.57 11.47 -5.43
N PRO A 6 9.27 12.43 -6.06
CA PRO A 6 8.71 13.74 -6.41
C PRO A 6 7.48 13.70 -7.32
N GLN A 7 7.30 12.65 -8.13
CA GLN A 7 6.12 12.44 -8.97
C GLN A 7 4.82 12.40 -8.16
N THR A 8 4.90 11.98 -6.89
CA THR A 8 3.73 11.93 -5.99
C THR A 8 3.22 13.31 -5.57
N LYS A 9 4.01 14.39 -5.76
CA LYS A 9 3.64 15.75 -5.37
C LYS A 9 2.44 16.30 -6.14
N THR A 10 2.17 15.79 -7.35
CA THR A 10 1.04 16.25 -8.18
C THR A 10 -0.31 16.18 -7.45
N TYR A 11 -0.51 15.13 -6.65
CA TYR A 11 -1.74 14.91 -5.85
C TYR A 11 -1.89 15.90 -4.69
N PHE A 12 -0.81 16.58 -4.31
CA PHE A 12 -0.75 17.50 -3.16
C PHE A 12 -0.41 18.93 -3.57
N SER A 13 -0.52 19.26 -4.86
CA SER A 13 -0.21 20.59 -5.43
C SER A 13 -1.01 21.75 -4.82
N HIS A 14 -2.12 21.45 -4.14
CA HIS A 14 -2.94 22.42 -3.42
C HIS A 14 -2.38 22.82 -2.04
N TRP A 15 -1.31 22.18 -1.55
CA TRP A 15 -0.63 22.59 -0.32
C TRP A 15 0.53 23.53 -0.62
N ALA A 16 0.61 24.63 0.14
CA ALA A 16 1.70 25.60 0.03
C ALA A 16 3.06 25.05 0.52
N ASP A 17 3.05 24.08 1.44
CA ASP A 17 4.26 23.51 2.04
C ASP A 17 4.19 21.97 2.11
N LEU A 18 5.02 21.32 1.30
CA LEU A 18 5.16 19.86 1.21
C LEU A 18 6.37 19.33 2.00
N SER A 19 7.04 20.17 2.78
CA SER A 19 8.21 19.77 3.57
C SER A 19 7.85 18.75 4.66
N PRO A 20 8.78 17.86 5.02
CA PRO A 20 8.59 16.98 6.17
C PRO A 20 8.27 17.79 7.44
N GLY A 21 7.18 17.43 8.12
CA GLY A 21 6.77 18.10 9.36
C GLY A 21 5.90 19.34 9.16
N SER A 22 5.61 19.77 7.92
CA SER A 22 4.66 20.86 7.67
C SER A 22 3.27 20.51 8.23
N ALA A 23 2.50 21.54 8.62
CA ALA A 23 1.15 21.36 9.15
C ALA A 23 0.22 20.51 8.25
N PRO A 24 0.11 20.75 6.93
CA PRO A 24 -0.74 19.93 6.08
C PRO A 24 -0.24 18.49 5.95
N VAL A 25 1.08 18.27 5.87
CA VAL A 25 1.68 16.93 5.81
C VAL A 25 1.42 16.16 7.10
N LYS A 26 1.58 16.78 8.28
CA LYS A 26 1.29 16.14 9.57
C LYS A 26 -0.19 15.79 9.71
N LYS A 27 -1.08 16.72 9.35
CA LYS A 27 -2.54 16.50 9.41
C LYS A 27 -2.95 15.33 8.51
N HIS A 28 -2.49 15.32 7.27
CA HIS A 28 -2.84 14.25 6.34
C HIS A 28 -2.18 12.92 6.69
N GLY A 29 -0.94 12.94 7.19
CA GLY A 29 -0.27 11.76 7.72
C GLY A 29 -1.07 11.09 8.83
N SER A 30 -1.65 11.88 9.75
CA SER A 30 -2.57 11.36 10.77
C SER A 30 -3.84 10.75 10.17
N THR A 31 -4.38 11.32 9.10
CA THR A 31 -5.54 10.76 8.38
C THR A 31 -5.20 9.40 7.76
N ILE A 32 -4.05 9.28 7.09
CA ILE A 32 -3.57 8.03 6.48
C ILE A 32 -3.38 6.96 7.56
N MET A 33 -2.63 7.27 8.62
CA MET A 33 -2.35 6.29 9.68
C MET A 33 -3.61 5.91 10.46
N GLY A 34 -4.57 6.82 10.64
CA GLY A 34 -5.87 6.52 11.22
C GLY A 34 -6.68 5.54 10.37
N ALA A 35 -6.69 5.72 9.05
CA ALA A 35 -7.35 4.77 8.14
C ALA A 35 -6.68 3.39 8.16
N ILE A 36 -5.35 3.34 8.21
CA ILE A 36 -4.59 2.08 8.36
C ILE A 36 -4.92 1.40 9.70
N GLY A 37 -4.98 2.16 10.80
CA GLY A 37 -5.35 1.63 12.11
C GLY A 37 -6.77 1.04 12.11
N ASN A 38 -7.73 1.71 11.47
CA ASN A 38 -9.08 1.16 11.29
C ASN A 38 -9.06 -0.12 10.46
N ALA A 39 -8.26 -0.17 9.40
CA ALA A 39 -8.14 -1.36 8.55
C ALA A 39 -7.58 -2.58 9.30
N VAL A 40 -6.70 -2.39 10.29
CA VAL A 40 -6.25 -3.49 11.18
C VAL A 40 -7.42 -4.10 11.95
N GLY A 41 -8.38 -3.29 12.40
CA GLY A 41 -9.61 -3.75 13.04
C GLY A 41 -10.60 -4.45 12.09
N MET A 42 -10.35 -4.37 10.78
CA MET A 42 -11.19 -4.96 9.73
C MET A 42 -10.40 -5.97 8.88
N ILE A 43 -9.32 -6.53 9.42
CA ILE A 43 -8.34 -7.32 8.65
C ILE A 43 -8.96 -8.57 7.98
N ASP A 44 -10.05 -9.10 8.55
CA ASP A 44 -10.79 -10.24 8.00
C ASP A 44 -11.67 -9.88 6.79
N ASP A 45 -12.06 -8.60 6.65
CA ASP A 45 -12.83 -8.07 5.52
C ASP A 45 -12.39 -6.65 5.13
N LEU A 46 -11.18 -6.55 4.59
CA LEU A 46 -10.65 -5.29 4.08
C LEU A 46 -11.46 -4.75 2.88
N VAL A 47 -12.09 -5.63 2.09
CA VAL A 47 -12.84 -5.23 0.89
C VAL A 47 -14.10 -4.49 1.27
N GLY A 48 -14.91 -5.06 2.17
CA GLY A 48 -16.11 -4.41 2.69
C GLY A 48 -15.74 -3.14 3.46
N GLY A 49 -14.75 -3.25 4.35
CA GLY A 49 -14.37 -2.17 5.26
C GLY A 49 -13.78 -0.93 4.63
N LEU A 50 -13.10 -1.05 3.49
CA LEU A 50 -12.42 0.05 2.82
C LEU A 50 -13.09 0.49 1.52
N SER A 51 -14.28 -0.02 1.20
CA SER A 51 -15.04 0.31 -0.01
C SER A 51 -15.19 1.82 -0.24
N ALA A 52 -15.63 2.58 0.77
CA ALA A 52 -15.78 4.04 0.66
C ALA A 52 -14.44 4.77 0.43
N LEU A 53 -13.34 4.26 1.02
CA LEU A 53 -12.01 4.83 0.84
C LEU A 53 -11.46 4.51 -0.56
N SER A 54 -11.78 3.31 -1.08
CA SER A 54 -11.48 2.87 -2.44
C SER A 54 -12.17 3.78 -3.46
N ASP A 55 -13.47 4.02 -3.32
CA ASP A 55 -14.25 4.90 -4.21
C ASP A 55 -13.72 6.35 -4.19
N LEU A 56 -13.35 6.84 -3.01
CA LEU A 56 -12.74 8.17 -2.87
C LEU A 56 -11.45 8.29 -3.69
N HIS A 57 -10.54 7.31 -3.57
CA HIS A 57 -9.27 7.33 -4.28
C HIS A 57 -9.43 7.10 -5.79
N ALA A 58 -10.36 6.23 -6.19
CA ALA A 58 -10.60 5.90 -7.60
C ALA A 58 -11.30 7.04 -8.35
N PHE A 59 -12.40 7.57 -7.81
CA PHE A 59 -13.30 8.45 -8.58
C PHE A 59 -13.06 9.93 -8.31
N LYS A 60 -12.83 10.30 -7.04
CA LYS A 60 -12.71 11.70 -6.63
C LYS A 60 -11.26 12.20 -6.70
N LEU A 61 -10.34 11.44 -6.12
CA LEU A 61 -8.92 11.82 -6.09
C LEU A 61 -8.15 11.33 -7.32
N ARG A 62 -8.64 10.27 -7.98
CA ARG A 62 -8.06 9.67 -9.19
C ARG A 62 -6.57 9.37 -9.03
N VAL A 63 -6.22 8.80 -7.89
CA VAL A 63 -4.83 8.44 -7.57
C VAL A 63 -4.43 7.22 -8.39
N ASP A 64 -3.33 7.31 -9.14
CA ASP A 64 -2.80 6.16 -9.87
C ASP A 64 -2.42 5.06 -8.86
N PRO A 65 -2.94 3.83 -9.03
CA PRO A 65 -2.71 2.71 -8.11
C PRO A 65 -1.23 2.36 -7.86
N GLY A 66 -0.33 2.70 -8.79
CA GLY A 66 1.12 2.54 -8.63
C GLY A 66 1.68 3.32 -7.44
N ASN A 67 1.05 4.43 -7.04
CA ASN A 67 1.51 5.26 -5.93
C ASN A 67 1.25 4.65 -4.55
N PHE A 68 0.29 3.73 -4.42
CA PHE A 68 0.04 3.08 -3.13
C PHE A 68 1.24 2.24 -2.68
N LYS A 69 1.94 1.59 -3.63
CA LYS A 69 3.14 0.79 -3.32
C LYS A 69 4.29 1.65 -2.84
N ILE A 70 4.39 2.86 -3.39
CA ILE A 70 5.35 3.86 -2.93
C ILE A 70 5.03 4.23 -1.48
N LEU A 71 3.77 4.52 -1.16
CA LEU A 71 3.36 4.84 0.21
C LEU A 71 3.65 3.68 1.17
N SER A 72 3.25 2.46 0.80
CA SER A 72 3.49 1.23 1.60
C SER A 72 4.98 1.02 1.89
N HIS A 73 5.84 1.14 0.88
CA HIS A 73 7.28 1.03 1.09
C HIS A 73 7.82 2.11 2.05
N ASN A 74 7.35 3.36 1.93
CA ASN A 74 7.76 4.43 2.85
C ASN A 74 7.29 4.17 4.29
N ILE A 75 6.14 3.52 4.49
CA ILE A 75 5.66 3.10 5.82
C ILE A 75 6.58 2.03 6.40
N LEU A 76 6.95 1.00 5.62
CA LEU A 76 7.89 -0.05 6.06
C LEU A 76 9.24 0.54 6.46
N VAL A 77 9.79 1.47 5.65
CA VAL A 77 11.04 2.19 5.99
C VAL A 77 10.89 2.99 7.28
N THR A 78 9.76 3.68 7.47
CA THR A 78 9.49 4.46 8.68
C THR A 78 9.42 3.55 9.92
N LEU A 79 8.73 2.42 9.83
CA LEU A 79 8.65 1.43 10.91
C LEU A 79 10.03 0.87 11.26
N ALA A 80 10.83 0.50 10.26
CA ALA A 80 12.18 -0.03 10.46
C ALA A 80 13.11 0.99 11.16
N VAL A 81 13.00 2.29 10.82
CA VAL A 81 13.82 3.35 11.42
C VAL A 81 13.39 3.66 12.86
N HIS A 82 12.08 3.65 13.14
CA HIS A 82 11.56 4.07 14.46
C HIS A 82 11.39 2.93 15.46
N PHE A 83 11.22 1.70 15.00
CA PHE A 83 11.00 0.51 15.85
C PHE A 83 11.94 -0.64 15.44
N PRO A 84 13.26 -0.43 15.37
CA PRO A 84 14.18 -1.44 14.82
C PRO A 84 14.23 -2.74 15.61
N ALA A 85 13.97 -2.69 16.92
CA ALA A 85 13.93 -3.88 17.78
C ALA A 85 12.65 -4.72 17.56
N ASP A 86 11.53 -4.07 17.26
CA ASP A 86 10.23 -4.72 17.08
C ASP A 86 9.97 -5.11 15.61
N PHE A 87 10.65 -4.46 14.66
CA PHE A 87 10.49 -4.69 13.22
C PHE A 87 11.37 -5.85 12.74
N THR A 88 11.13 -7.05 13.30
CA THR A 88 11.81 -8.29 12.92
C THR A 88 11.44 -8.71 11.48
N PRO A 89 12.17 -9.65 10.85
CA PRO A 89 11.81 -10.16 9.52
C PRO A 89 10.38 -10.71 9.43
N GLU A 90 9.88 -11.35 10.48
CA GLU A 90 8.51 -11.87 10.55
C GLU A 90 7.48 -10.75 10.59
N VAL A 91 7.74 -9.70 11.40
CA VAL A 91 6.89 -8.51 11.47
C VAL A 91 6.92 -7.76 10.14
N HIS A 92 8.07 -7.64 9.51
CA HIS A 92 8.20 -7.02 8.19
C HIS A 92 7.34 -7.75 7.15
N ILE A 93 7.45 -9.09 7.06
CA ILE A 93 6.63 -9.88 6.11
C ILE A 93 5.14 -9.74 6.43
N ALA A 94 4.75 -9.74 7.71
CA ALA A 94 3.35 -9.58 8.11
C ALA A 94 2.79 -8.22 7.69
N VAL A 95 3.52 -7.13 7.98
CA VAL A 95 3.10 -5.77 7.63
C VAL A 95 3.10 -5.56 6.11
N ASP A 96 4.09 -6.09 5.38
CA ASP A 96 4.14 -6.01 3.93
C ASP A 96 2.93 -6.71 3.28
N LYS A 97 2.60 -7.93 3.73
CA LYS A 97 1.40 -8.66 3.26
C LYS A 97 0.11 -7.92 3.58
N PHE A 98 0.01 -7.34 4.78
CA PHE A 98 -1.15 -6.55 5.17
C PHE A 98 -1.30 -5.30 4.30
N LEU A 99 -0.23 -4.53 4.11
CA LEU A 99 -0.25 -3.35 3.24
C LEU A 99 -0.54 -3.74 1.79
N ALA A 100 -0.02 -4.86 1.30
CA ALA A 100 -0.34 -5.38 -0.04
C ALA A 100 -1.83 -5.70 -0.21
N ALA A 101 -2.45 -6.32 0.79
CA ALA A 101 -3.89 -6.59 0.78
C ALA A 101 -4.70 -5.29 0.79
N LEU A 102 -4.33 -4.33 1.66
CA LEU A 102 -4.94 -2.99 1.74
C LEU A 102 -4.89 -2.23 0.40
N MET A 103 -3.78 -2.34 -0.33
CA MET A 103 -3.63 -1.73 -1.65
C MET A 103 -4.51 -2.41 -2.70
N LEU A 104 -4.66 -3.74 -2.63
CA LEU A 104 -5.50 -4.49 -3.56
C LEU A 104 -6.98 -4.17 -3.37
N THR A 105 -7.43 -3.95 -2.13
CA THR A 105 -8.82 -3.54 -1.86
C THR A 105 -9.15 -2.15 -2.40
N ALA A 106 -8.14 -1.28 -2.53
CA ALA A 106 -8.28 0.00 -3.21
C ALA A 106 -8.39 -0.14 -4.75
N TYR A 107 -8.03 -1.29 -5.34
CA TYR A 107 -8.11 -1.50 -6.79
C TYR A 107 -8.15 -3.01 -7.19
N PRO A 108 -9.35 -3.58 -7.45
CA PRO A 108 -9.51 -5.01 -7.77
C PRO A 108 -8.86 -5.48 -9.08
N GLN A 109 -8.39 -4.56 -9.93
CA GLN A 109 -7.81 -4.85 -11.24
C GLN A 109 -6.31 -5.21 -11.17
N ASN A 110 -5.63 -5.07 -10.02
CA ASN A 110 -4.20 -5.44 -9.84
C ASN A 110 -4.00 -6.86 -9.29
N LYS A 111 -4.68 -7.85 -9.85
CA LYS A 111 -4.52 -9.29 -9.50
C LYS A 111 -3.09 -9.84 -9.69
N THR A 112 -2.18 -9.05 -10.27
CA THR A 112 -0.79 -9.44 -10.57
C THR A 112 0.15 -9.39 -9.37
N TYR A 113 -0.20 -8.69 -8.28
CA TYR A 113 0.69 -8.63 -7.10
C TYR A 113 0.73 -9.93 -6.31
N PHE A 114 -0.36 -10.69 -6.27
CA PHE A 114 -0.44 -11.92 -5.49
C PHE A 114 -0.15 -13.18 -6.30
N SER A 115 -0.10 -13.11 -7.64
CA SER A 115 0.24 -14.27 -8.47
C SER A 115 1.65 -14.81 -8.19
N HIS A 116 2.57 -13.96 -7.72
CA HIS A 116 3.92 -14.38 -7.32
C HIS A 116 4.00 -14.96 -5.90
N TRP A 117 3.04 -14.63 -5.01
CA TRP A 117 3.09 -15.01 -3.58
C TRP A 117 2.15 -16.17 -3.23
N ALA A 118 1.20 -16.52 -4.10
CA ALA A 118 0.38 -17.72 -3.96
C ALA A 118 1.22 -19.02 -3.92
N ASP A 119 2.41 -18.99 -4.52
CA ASP A 119 3.35 -20.12 -4.59
C ASP A 119 4.23 -20.28 -3.33
N LEU A 120 4.17 -19.34 -2.38
CA LEU A 120 5.00 -19.34 -1.16
C LEU A 120 4.24 -19.75 0.11
N SER A 121 2.95 -20.09 -0.01
CA SER A 121 2.21 -20.71 1.09
C SER A 121 2.59 -22.19 1.21
N PRO A 122 2.95 -22.71 2.40
CA PRO A 122 3.20 -24.14 2.57
C PRO A 122 1.90 -24.92 2.25
N GLY A 123 1.86 -25.59 1.09
CA GLY A 123 0.74 -26.44 0.67
C GLY A 123 0.07 -26.14 -0.67
N SER A 124 0.52 -25.16 -1.47
CA SER A 124 -0.02 -24.98 -2.82
C SER A 124 0.61 -25.94 -3.85
N ALA A 125 -0.23 -26.55 -4.69
CA ALA A 125 0.15 -27.49 -5.74
C ALA A 125 0.95 -26.80 -6.87
N PRO A 126 1.85 -27.52 -7.58
CA PRO A 126 2.73 -26.91 -8.58
C PRO A 126 1.93 -26.37 -9.78
N VAL A 127 2.23 -25.14 -10.17
CA VAL A 127 1.61 -24.46 -11.32
C VAL A 127 1.97 -25.17 -12.63
N LYS A 128 0.95 -25.55 -13.42
CA LYS A 128 1.13 -25.89 -14.83
C LYS A 128 1.51 -24.62 -15.58
N LYS A 129 2.75 -24.58 -16.10
CA LYS A 129 3.25 -23.50 -16.96
C LYS A 129 2.35 -23.36 -18.20
N HIS A 130 1.52 -22.32 -18.26
CA HIS A 130 0.92 -21.89 -19.51
C HIS A 130 1.94 -21.06 -20.29
N HIS A 131 2.42 -21.64 -21.39
CA HIS A 131 3.20 -20.97 -22.41
C HIS A 131 2.34 -19.88 -23.06
N HIS A 132 2.64 -18.61 -22.76
CA HIS A 132 2.31 -17.53 -23.67
C HIS A 132 3.61 -16.92 -24.18
N ARG A 133 3.90 -17.21 -25.45
CA ARG A 133 4.90 -16.51 -26.25
C ARG A 133 4.50 -15.04 -26.36
N CYS A 134 5.39 -14.15 -25.97
CA CYS A 134 5.46 -12.81 -26.56
C CYS A 134 6.90 -12.62 -27.05
N ASN A 135 7.01 -12.52 -28.37
CA ASN A 135 8.23 -12.17 -29.09
C ASN A 135 8.46 -10.66 -28.95
N TRP A 136 9.72 -10.32 -28.66
CA TRP A 136 10.42 -9.03 -28.74
C TRP A 136 9.80 -7.82 -28.04
#